data_AF-A0A953Z6W8-F1
#
_entry.id   AF-A0A953Z6W8-F1
#
_cell.length_a   1.000
_cell.length_b   1.000
_cell.length_c   1.000
_cell.angle_alpha   90.00
_cell.angle_beta   90.00
_cell.angle_gamma   90.00
#
_symmetry.space_group_name_H-M   'P 1'
#
loop_
_entity.id
_entity.type
_entity.pdbx_description
1 polymer ?
#
loop_
_entity_poly.entity_id
_entity_poly.type
_entity_poly.pdbx_seq_one_letter_code
_entity_poly.pdbx_strand_id
1 'polypeptide(L)'
;MKLLQDVGGLTRGSIDGAGYTVNLLLRAILSIHYLPRRLRFTLDMAFGAGVRALPVAAIVALFAGAILALQTGIELKKYGQSPLIGTITAISMCREMGPFMTAIILAAMVGSAMAAELGTMTVNEEITALDVMSVDSTNYLVLPRVLALTVMCPMLTVFSNLVGIVGSGFVAETHL
;
A
#
# COMPACT_ATOMS: atom_id res chain seq x y z
N MET A 1 17.92 23.49 30.82
CA MET A 1 16.93 24.29 30.07
C MET A 1 16.99 24.06 28.55
N LYS A 2 18.16 23.83 27.91
CA LYS A 2 18.25 23.50 26.47
C LYS A 2 17.45 22.24 26.06
N LEU A 3 17.58 21.14 26.82
CA LEU A 3 16.83 19.89 26.58
C LEU A 3 15.29 20.08 26.52
N LEU A 4 14.74 21.02 27.30
CA LEU A 4 13.30 21.27 27.34
C LEU A 4 12.84 22.14 26.16
N GLN A 5 13.71 23.01 25.64
CA GLN A 5 13.49 23.77 24.41
C GLN A 5 13.64 22.88 23.16
N ASP A 6 14.62 21.98 23.14
CA ASP A 6 14.83 21.04 22.03
C ASP A 6 13.66 20.06 21.91
N VAL A 7 13.21 19.49 23.04
CA VAL A 7 12.02 18.61 23.07
C VAL A 7 10.76 19.37 22.69
N GLY A 8 10.59 20.61 23.17
CA GLY A 8 9.45 21.48 22.82
C GLY A 8 9.40 21.86 21.35
N GLY A 9 10.55 22.12 20.73
CA GLY A 9 10.66 22.38 19.29
C GLY A 9 10.32 21.15 18.45
N LEU A 10 10.83 19.97 18.83
CA LEU A 10 10.54 18.70 18.16
C LEU A 10 9.06 18.31 18.23
N THR A 11 8.41 18.49 19.38
CA THR A 11 6.98 18.18 19.52
C THR A 11 6.11 19.11 18.68
N ARG A 12 6.42 20.42 18.68
CA ARG A 12 5.67 21.39 17.88
C ARG A 12 5.82 21.13 16.38
N GLY A 13 7.05 20.88 15.91
CA GLY A 13 7.30 20.55 14.50
C GLY A 13 6.59 19.27 14.05
N SER A 14 6.51 18.26 14.92
CA SER A 14 5.78 17.02 14.63
C SER A 14 4.27 17.24 14.52
N ILE A 15 3.70 18.08 15.38
CA ILE A 15 2.27 18.43 15.35
C ILE A 15 1.93 19.25 14.11
N ASP A 16 2.75 20.25 13.77
CA ASP A 16 2.52 21.10 12.60
C ASP A 16 2.65 20.28 11.30
N GLY A 17 3.65 19.39 11.20
CA GLY A 17 3.83 18.49 10.05
C GLY A 17 2.68 17.48 9.89
N ALA A 18 2.21 16.90 11.00
CA ALA A 18 1.03 16.04 10.99
C ALA A 18 -0.23 16.81 10.56
N GLY A 19 -0.41 18.03 11.08
CA GLY A 19 -1.53 18.91 10.72
C GLY A 19 -1.56 19.26 9.23
N TYR A 20 -0.40 19.56 8.64
CA TYR A 20 -0.28 19.81 7.20
C TYR A 20 -0.66 18.58 6.38
N THR A 21 -0.13 17.40 6.73
CA THR A 21 -0.40 16.15 6.01
C THR A 21 -1.88 15.78 6.05
N VAL A 22 -2.51 15.93 7.22
CA VAL A 22 -3.94 15.68 7.42
C VAL A 22 -4.78 16.67 6.60
N ASN A 23 -4.42 17.96 6.60
CA ASN A 23 -5.13 18.98 5.81
C ASN A 23 -5.05 18.69 4.31
N LEU A 24 -3.86 18.31 3.82
CA LEU A 24 -3.62 17.95 2.43
C LEU A 24 -4.43 16.72 2.01
N LEU A 25 -4.49 15.70 2.86
CA LEU A 25 -5.30 14.49 2.62
C LEU A 25 -6.80 14.83 2.61
N LEU A 26 -7.28 15.63 3.56
CA LEU A 26 -8.67 16.12 3.59
C LEU A 26 -9.03 16.92 2.34
N ARG A 27 -8.17 17.84 1.89
CA ARG A 27 -8.38 18.60 0.65
C ARG A 27 -8.43 17.70 -0.57
N ALA A 28 -7.55 16.69 -0.64
CA ALA A 28 -7.58 15.71 -1.72
C ALA A 28 -8.91 14.94 -1.71
N ILE A 29 -9.35 14.41 -0.58
CA ILE A 29 -10.62 13.67 -0.47
C ILE A 29 -11.81 14.55 -0.85
N LEU A 30 -11.88 15.79 -0.35
CA LEU A 30 -12.99 16.70 -0.65
C LEU A 30 -13.02 17.13 -2.13
N SER A 31 -11.87 17.14 -2.80
CA SER A 31 -11.76 17.50 -4.22
C SER A 31 -12.06 16.35 -5.18
N ILE A 32 -12.47 15.19 -4.66
CA ILE A 32 -12.88 14.01 -5.47
C ILE A 32 -14.02 14.32 -6.45
N HIS A 33 -14.83 15.35 -6.19
CA HIS A 33 -15.95 15.71 -7.06
C HIS A 33 -15.51 16.24 -8.44
N TYR A 34 -14.27 16.73 -8.57
CA TYR A 34 -13.72 17.19 -9.86
C TYR A 34 -13.11 16.06 -10.71
N LEU A 35 -13.15 14.82 -10.20
CA LEU A 35 -12.50 13.65 -10.78
C LEU A 35 -13.11 13.05 -12.06
N PRO A 36 -14.43 13.09 -12.36
CA PRO A 36 -14.98 12.29 -13.46
C PRO A 36 -14.39 12.66 -14.82
N ARG A 37 -13.84 13.88 -14.97
CA ARG A 37 -13.17 14.34 -16.19
C ARG A 37 -11.74 13.83 -16.36
N ARG A 38 -11.13 13.24 -15.32
CA ARG A 38 -9.71 12.81 -15.26
C ARG A 38 -9.50 11.32 -14.97
N LEU A 39 -10.58 10.52 -14.97
CA LEU A 39 -10.53 9.08 -14.64
C LEU A 39 -9.50 8.29 -15.47
N ARG A 40 -9.34 8.61 -16.76
CA ARG A 40 -8.36 7.93 -17.63
C ARG A 40 -6.93 8.08 -17.11
N PHE A 41 -6.55 9.29 -16.72
CA PHE A 41 -5.23 9.58 -16.18
C PHE A 41 -4.99 8.89 -14.83
N THR A 42 -6.01 8.86 -13.97
CA THR A 42 -5.94 8.13 -12.68
C THR A 42 -5.78 6.63 -12.89
N LEU A 43 -6.46 6.05 -13.89
CA LEU A 43 -6.32 4.64 -14.23
C LEU A 43 -4.95 4.30 -14.82
N ASP A 44 -4.37 5.17 -15.65
CA ASP A 44 -3.02 4.97 -16.18
C ASP A 44 -1.98 4.98 -15.04
N MET A 45 -2.11 5.92 -14.09
CA MET A 45 -1.28 5.93 -12.88
C MET A 45 -1.49 4.69 -12.01
N ALA A 46 -2.73 4.26 -11.82
CA ALA A 46 -3.06 3.05 -11.07
C ALA A 46 -2.42 1.81 -11.71
N PHE A 47 -2.52 1.68 -13.03
CA PHE A 47 -1.90 0.58 -13.77
C PHE A 47 -0.38 0.60 -13.62
N GLY A 48 0.27 1.76 -13.78
CA GLY A 48 1.72 1.89 -13.58
C GLY A 48 2.17 1.50 -12.17
N ALA A 49 1.42 1.92 -11.14
CA ALA A 49 1.67 1.52 -9.75
C ALA A 49 1.52 0.01 -9.53
N GLY A 50 0.45 -0.59 -10.07
CA GLY A 50 0.20 -2.03 -9.96
C GLY A 50 1.24 -2.89 -10.63
N VAL A 51 1.59 -2.57 -11.88
CA VAL A 51 2.58 -3.34 -12.65
C VAL A 51 3.92 -3.40 -11.92
N ARG A 52 4.33 -2.31 -11.26
CA ARG A 52 5.55 -2.29 -10.44
C ARG A 52 5.43 -3.13 -9.17
N ALA A 53 4.25 -3.16 -8.54
CA ALA A 53 4.01 -3.88 -7.29
C ALA A 53 3.71 -5.38 -7.47
N LEU A 54 3.16 -5.78 -8.62
CA LEU A 54 2.68 -7.14 -8.90
C LEU A 54 3.75 -8.24 -8.72
N PRO A 55 4.97 -8.13 -9.27
CA PRO A 55 5.97 -9.19 -9.15
C PRO A 55 6.39 -9.43 -7.70
N VAL A 56 6.59 -8.34 -6.96
CA VAL A 56 6.98 -8.39 -5.54
C VAL A 56 5.85 -8.94 -4.70
N ALA A 57 4.61 -8.49 -4.93
CA ALA A 57 3.42 -9.02 -4.27
C ALA A 57 3.26 -10.52 -4.52
N ALA A 58 3.46 -11.00 -5.75
CA ALA A 58 3.36 -12.43 -6.08
C ALA A 58 4.38 -13.27 -5.30
N ILE A 59 5.65 -12.87 -5.33
CA ILE A 59 6.73 -13.61 -4.66
C ILE A 59 6.48 -13.64 -3.14
N VAL A 60 6.24 -12.48 -2.55
CA VAL A 60 6.03 -12.36 -1.09
C VAL A 60 4.80 -13.14 -0.66
N ALA A 61 3.68 -13.02 -1.39
CA ALA A 61 2.45 -13.74 -1.05
C ALA A 61 2.61 -15.25 -1.17
N LEU A 62 3.31 -15.74 -2.20
CA LEU A 62 3.57 -17.17 -2.39
C LEU A 62 4.34 -17.75 -1.21
N PHE A 63 5.45 -17.11 -0.82
CA PHE A 63 6.26 -17.56 0.31
C PHE A 63 5.52 -17.41 1.64
N ALA A 64 4.77 -16.32 1.83
CA ALA A 64 3.97 -16.13 3.04
C ALA A 64 2.91 -17.24 3.20
N GLY A 65 2.19 -17.57 2.13
CA GLY A 65 1.22 -18.66 2.14
C GLY A 65 1.85 -20.02 2.42
N ALA A 66 3.00 -20.31 1.81
CA ALA A 66 3.77 -21.52 2.06
C ALA A 66 4.22 -21.65 3.53
N ILE A 67 4.75 -20.57 4.11
CA ILE A 67 5.18 -20.53 5.51
C ILE A 67 3.99 -20.75 6.45
N LEU A 68 2.86 -20.10 6.18
CA LEU A 68 1.64 -20.27 6.99
C LEU A 68 1.12 -21.71 6.94
N ALA A 69 1.12 -22.35 5.77
CA ALA A 69 0.75 -23.76 5.64
C ALA A 69 1.65 -24.68 6.43
N LEU A 70 2.97 -24.48 6.34
CA LEU A 70 3.93 -25.29 7.06
C LEU A 70 3.74 -25.16 8.58
N GLN A 71 3.64 -23.92 9.08
CA GLN A 71 3.49 -23.66 10.51
C GLN A 71 2.15 -24.19 11.05
N THR A 72 1.06 -23.92 10.33
CA THR A 72 -0.27 -24.40 10.70
C THR A 72 -0.33 -25.93 10.65
N GLY A 73 0.31 -26.54 9.66
CA GLY A 73 0.31 -27.99 9.48
C GLY A 73 1.04 -28.75 10.57
N ILE A 74 2.19 -28.23 11.03
CA ILE A 74 2.91 -28.81 12.17
C ILE A 74 2.04 -28.81 13.44
N GLU A 75 1.28 -27.74 13.67
CA GLU A 75 0.37 -27.66 14.82
C GLU A 75 -0.85 -28.58 14.67
N LEU A 76 -1.53 -28.58 13.52
CA LEU A 76 -2.73 -29.38 13.28
C LEU A 76 -2.45 -30.88 13.25
N LYS A 77 -1.24 -31.30 12.87
CA LYS A 77 -0.80 -32.69 12.92
C LYS A 77 -0.84 -33.25 14.34
N LYS A 78 -0.57 -32.43 15.37
CA LYS A 78 -0.66 -32.84 16.79
C LYS A 78 -2.09 -33.16 17.21
N TYR A 79 -3.08 -32.53 16.58
CA TYR A 79 -4.50 -32.73 16.85
C TYR A 79 -5.17 -33.72 15.88
N GLY A 80 -4.42 -34.30 14.94
CA GLY A 80 -4.96 -35.20 13.92
C GLY A 80 -5.88 -34.53 12.89
N GLN A 81 -5.84 -33.19 12.77
CA GLN A 81 -6.74 -32.41 11.89
C GLN A 81 -6.04 -31.87 10.64
N SER A 82 -5.14 -32.65 10.03
CA SER A 82 -4.43 -32.27 8.80
C SER A 82 -5.32 -31.74 7.66
N PRO A 83 -6.56 -32.23 7.42
CA PRO A 83 -7.41 -31.70 6.35
C PRO A 83 -7.82 -30.23 6.51
N LEU A 84 -7.74 -29.64 7.71
CA LEU A 84 -8.16 -28.26 7.95
C LEU A 84 -7.12 -27.19 7.55
N ILE A 85 -5.91 -27.61 7.18
CA ILE A 85 -4.78 -26.69 6.92
C ILE A 85 -5.10 -25.72 5.77
N GLY A 86 -5.72 -26.21 4.70
CA GLY A 86 -6.14 -25.37 3.57
C GLY A 86 -7.16 -24.30 3.97
N THR A 87 -8.15 -24.67 4.77
CA THR A 87 -9.19 -23.74 5.24
C THR A 87 -8.62 -22.66 6.15
N ILE A 88 -7.78 -23.04 7.13
CA ILE A 88 -7.21 -22.09 8.10
C ILE A 88 -6.25 -21.12 7.40
N THR A 89 -5.41 -21.62 6.49
CA THR A 89 -4.47 -20.77 5.75
C THR A 89 -5.20 -19.81 4.81
N ALA A 90 -6.25 -20.25 4.11
CA ALA A 90 -7.03 -19.39 3.24
C ALA A 90 -7.77 -18.28 4.01
N ILE A 91 -8.39 -18.60 5.15
CA ILE A 91 -9.05 -17.60 6.00
C ILE A 91 -8.04 -16.59 6.53
N SER A 92 -6.88 -17.07 7.02
CA SER A 92 -5.83 -16.21 7.57
C SER A 92 -5.24 -15.26 6.52
N MET A 93 -5.07 -15.75 5.28
CA MET A 93 -4.64 -14.92 4.16
C MET A 93 -5.64 -13.82 3.85
N CYS A 94 -6.91 -14.17 3.66
CA CYS A 94 -7.94 -13.22 3.26
C CYS A 94 -8.22 -12.15 4.32
N ARG A 95 -8.15 -12.52 5.61
CA ARG A 95 -8.58 -11.66 6.71
C ARG A 95 -7.47 -10.73 7.22
N GLU A 96 -6.23 -11.18 7.24
CA GLU A 96 -5.14 -10.46 7.89
C GLU A 96 -3.96 -10.27 6.95
N MET A 97 -3.35 -11.36 6.50
CA MET A 97 -2.01 -11.33 5.89
C MET A 97 -1.99 -10.69 4.51
N GLY A 98 -3.02 -10.93 3.69
CA GLY A 98 -3.13 -10.32 2.35
C GLY A 98 -3.20 -8.80 2.40
N PRO A 99 -4.19 -8.20 3.10
CA PRO A 99 -4.28 -6.76 3.26
C PRO A 99 -3.02 -6.15 3.88
N PHE A 100 -2.48 -6.79 4.92
CA PHE A 100 -1.29 -6.30 5.63
C PHE A 100 -0.06 -6.23 4.71
N MET A 101 0.26 -7.33 4.01
CA MET A 101 1.43 -7.38 3.14
C MET A 101 1.29 -6.43 1.95
N THR A 102 0.10 -6.36 1.35
CA THR A 102 -0.12 -5.46 0.21
C THR A 102 -0.03 -3.99 0.59
N ALA A 103 -0.53 -3.60 1.76
CA ALA A 103 -0.37 -2.25 2.27
C ALA A 103 1.12 -1.87 2.46
N ILE A 104 1.92 -2.76 3.04
CA ILE A 104 3.35 -2.54 3.25
C ILE A 104 4.09 -2.43 1.91
N ILE A 105 3.82 -3.34 0.96
CA ILE A 105 4.49 -3.34 -0.35
C ILE A 105 4.17 -2.06 -1.13
N LEU A 106 2.90 -1.65 -1.14
CA LEU A 106 2.48 -0.41 -1.80
C LEU A 106 3.13 0.83 -1.15
N ALA A 107 3.12 0.92 0.18
CA ALA A 107 3.74 2.02 0.90
C ALA A 107 5.25 2.09 0.64
N ALA A 108 5.94 0.94 0.68
CA ALA A 108 7.39 0.87 0.53
C ALA A 108 7.84 1.19 -0.90
N MET A 109 7.28 0.55 -1.93
CA MET A 109 7.79 0.68 -3.30
C MET A 109 7.13 1.82 -4.05
N VAL A 110 5.79 1.81 -4.12
CA VAL A 110 5.07 2.80 -4.91
C VAL A 110 5.09 4.16 -4.20
N GLY A 111 4.95 4.17 -2.87
CA GLY A 111 5.06 5.39 -2.07
C GLY A 111 6.42 6.06 -2.20
N SER A 112 7.52 5.31 -2.10
CA SER A 112 8.88 5.86 -2.28
C SER A 112 9.12 6.36 -3.70
N ALA A 113 8.64 5.64 -4.72
CA ALA A 113 8.75 6.09 -6.10
C ALA A 113 7.98 7.39 -6.34
N MET A 114 6.76 7.52 -5.80
CA MET A 114 5.97 8.75 -5.89
C MET A 114 6.61 9.91 -5.12
N ALA A 115 7.22 9.64 -3.96
CA ALA A 115 7.95 10.64 -3.18
C ALA A 115 9.19 11.14 -3.94
N ALA A 116 9.93 10.24 -4.59
CA ALA A 116 11.08 10.61 -5.43
C ALA A 116 10.66 11.42 -6.67
N GLU A 117 9.53 11.07 -7.29
CA GLU A 117 8.96 11.81 -8.42
C GLU A 117 8.55 13.23 -7.97
N LEU A 118 7.83 13.37 -6.86
CA LEU A 118 7.51 14.68 -6.26
C LEU A 118 8.75 15.49 -5.88
N GLY A 119 9.76 14.84 -5.30
CA GLY A 119 11.01 15.48 -4.95
C GLY A 119 11.72 16.05 -6.17
N THR A 120 11.76 15.29 -7.27
CA THR A 120 12.34 15.73 -8.54
C THR A 120 11.56 16.91 -9.13
N MET A 121 10.23 16.84 -9.14
CA MET A 121 9.37 17.95 -9.59
C MET A 121 9.55 19.21 -8.74
N THR A 122 9.84 19.05 -7.44
CA THR A 122 10.11 20.19 -6.54
C THR A 122 11.46 20.82 -6.86
N VAL A 123 12.50 20.01 -7.05
CA VAL A 123 13.86 20.49 -7.38
C VAL A 123 13.91 21.14 -8.76
N ASN A 124 13.11 20.67 -9.72
CA ASN A 124 12.98 21.25 -11.05
C ASN A 124 12.00 22.45 -11.12
N GLU A 125 11.46 22.90 -9.99
CA GLU A 125 10.48 23.99 -9.90
C GLU A 125 9.17 23.77 -10.69
N GLU A 126 8.87 22.53 -11.09
CA GLU A 126 7.65 22.19 -11.84
C GLU A 126 6.38 22.45 -11.02
N ILE A 127 6.44 22.24 -9.70
CA ILE A 127 5.33 22.51 -8.77
C ILE A 127 5.05 24.02 -8.73
N THR A 128 6.10 24.84 -8.60
CA THR A 128 5.97 26.31 -8.60
C THR A 128 5.43 26.82 -9.93
N ALA A 129 5.85 26.21 -11.05
CA ALA A 129 5.36 26.57 -12.38
C ALA A 129 3.84 26.36 -12.51
N LEU A 130 3.29 25.28 -11.95
CA LEU A 130 1.85 25.02 -11.93
C LEU A 130 1.08 26.10 -11.15
N ASP A 131 1.61 26.52 -10.01
CA ASP A 131 1.00 27.58 -9.20
C ASP A 131 0.99 28.93 -9.96
N VAL A 132 2.06 29.26 -10.69
CA VAL A 132 2.13 30.45 -11.57
C VAL A 132 1.11 30.37 -12.71
N MET A 133 0.84 29.17 -13.22
CA MET A 133 -0.19 28.92 -14.23
C MET A 133 -1.63 28.94 -13.67
N SER A 134 -1.82 29.31 -12.39
CA SER A 134 -3.11 29.28 -11.69
C SER A 134 -3.76 27.90 -11.68
N VAL A 135 -2.94 26.83 -11.72
CA VAL A 135 -3.38 25.44 -11.59
C VAL A 135 -3.09 24.98 -10.17
N ASP A 136 -4.11 24.50 -9.47
CA ASP A 136 -3.93 23.97 -8.12
C ASP A 136 -3.10 22.67 -8.13
N SER A 137 -1.85 22.77 -7.71
CA SER A 137 -0.88 21.67 -7.62
C SER A 137 -1.38 20.50 -6.76
N THR A 138 -2.15 20.76 -5.70
CA THR A 138 -2.66 19.71 -4.81
C THR A 138 -3.64 18.80 -5.56
N ASN A 139 -4.59 19.41 -6.26
CA ASN A 139 -5.58 18.69 -7.05
C ASN A 139 -5.00 18.06 -8.31
N TYR A 140 -3.93 18.63 -8.86
CA TYR A 140 -3.30 18.11 -10.07
C TYR A 140 -2.35 16.93 -9.80
N LEU A 141 -1.54 16.98 -8.72
CA LEU A 141 -0.52 15.96 -8.44
C LEU A 141 -0.98 14.93 -7.40
N VAL A 142 -1.55 15.38 -6.29
CA VAL A 142 -1.80 14.50 -5.12
C VAL A 142 -3.05 13.67 -5.34
N LEU A 143 -4.16 14.30 -5.73
CA LEU A 143 -5.45 13.65 -5.90
C LEU A 143 -5.41 12.38 -6.76
N PRO A 144 -4.89 12.40 -8.02
CA PRO A 144 -4.89 11.21 -8.86
C PRO A 144 -4.02 10.09 -8.27
N ARG A 145 -2.91 10.42 -7.59
CA ARG A 145 -2.00 9.42 -6.99
C ARG A 145 -2.63 8.73 -5.79
N VAL A 146 -3.26 9.47 -4.89
CA VAL A 146 -3.95 8.90 -3.72
C VAL A 146 -5.10 7.99 -4.15
N LEU A 147 -5.88 8.42 -5.15
CA LEU A 147 -6.98 7.61 -5.67
C LEU A 147 -6.50 6.36 -6.40
N ALA A 148 -5.45 6.48 -7.21
CA ALA A 148 -4.81 5.35 -7.85
C ALA A 148 -4.37 4.30 -6.82
N LEU A 149 -3.68 4.70 -5.75
CA LEU A 149 -3.27 3.80 -4.67
C LEU A 149 -4.47 3.19 -3.93
N THR A 150 -5.52 3.98 -3.70
CA THR A 150 -6.73 3.52 -3.00
C THR A 150 -7.45 2.43 -3.79
N VAL A 151 -7.53 2.55 -5.11
CA VAL A 151 -8.13 1.53 -5.99
C VAL A 151 -7.21 0.32 -6.15
N MET A 152 -5.89 0.54 -6.25
CA MET A 152 -4.93 -0.54 -6.45
C MET A 152 -4.72 -1.40 -5.21
N CYS A 153 -4.86 -0.84 -4.01
CA CYS A 153 -4.74 -1.59 -2.76
C CYS A 153 -5.63 -2.85 -2.72
N PRO A 154 -6.96 -2.75 -2.81
CA PRO A 154 -7.83 -3.92 -2.79
C PRO A 154 -7.61 -4.85 -3.99
N MET A 155 -7.32 -4.33 -5.18
CA MET A 155 -7.03 -5.18 -6.35
C MET A 155 -5.78 -6.03 -6.12
N LEU A 156 -4.72 -5.43 -5.57
CA LEU A 156 -3.49 -6.14 -5.26
C LEU A 156 -3.68 -7.11 -4.09
N THR A 157 -4.50 -6.77 -3.09
CA THR A 157 -4.85 -7.68 -1.98
C THR A 157 -5.52 -8.95 -2.49
N VAL A 158 -6.50 -8.84 -3.39
CA VAL A 158 -7.16 -10.01 -3.99
C VAL A 158 -6.14 -10.87 -4.75
N PHE A 159 -5.27 -10.25 -5.54
CA PHE A 159 -4.22 -10.96 -6.25
C PHE A 159 -3.26 -11.70 -5.31
N SER A 160 -2.77 -11.03 -4.26
CA SER A 160 -1.90 -11.64 -3.25
C SER A 160 -2.59 -12.78 -2.51
N ASN A 161 -3.88 -12.68 -2.20
CA ASN A 161 -4.63 -13.77 -1.58
C ASN A 161 -4.68 -15.01 -2.48
N LEU A 162 -4.96 -14.83 -3.78
CA LEU A 162 -4.98 -15.93 -4.73
C LEU A 162 -3.62 -16.62 -4.82
N VAL A 163 -2.55 -15.84 -4.98
CA VAL A 163 -1.18 -16.38 -5.08
C VAL A 163 -0.75 -17.05 -3.78
N GLY A 164 -1.08 -16.47 -2.63
CA GLY A 164 -0.75 -17.03 -1.32
C GLY A 164 -1.49 -18.34 -1.02
N ILE A 165 -2.77 -18.45 -1.40
CA ILE A 165 -3.53 -19.70 -1.27
C ILE A 165 -2.98 -20.79 -2.19
N VAL A 166 -2.54 -20.44 -3.40
CA VAL A 166 -1.86 -21.39 -4.29
C VAL A 166 -0.55 -21.86 -3.65
N GLY A 167 0.26 -20.95 -3.10
CA GLY A 167 1.50 -21.28 -2.38
C GLY A 167 1.27 -22.18 -1.15
N SER A 168 0.19 -21.94 -0.40
CA SER A 168 -0.18 -22.78 0.76
C SER A 168 -0.62 -24.18 0.33
N GLY A 169 -1.34 -24.30 -0.79
CA GLY A 169 -1.75 -25.59 -1.37
C GLY A 169 -0.57 -26.48 -1.78
N PHE A 170 0.47 -25.92 -2.40
CA PHE A 170 1.69 -26.66 -2.75
C PHE A 170 2.39 -27.29 -1.55
N VAL A 171 2.43 -26.57 -0.41
CA VAL A 171 3.04 -27.08 0.83
C VAL A 171 2.15 -28.12 1.50
N ALA A 172 0.83 -27.94 1.45
CA ALA A 172 -0.12 -28.88 2.04
C ALA A 172 -0.03 -30.26 1.38
N GLU A 173 0.11 -30.34 0.05
CA GLU A 173 0.25 -31.61 -0.69
C GLU A 173 1.60 -32.32 -0.47
N THR A 174 2.66 -31.58 -0.11
CA THR A 174 4.03 -32.13 -0.02
C THR A 174 4.41 -32.58 1.39
N HIS A 175 3.80 -32.01 2.43
CA HIS A 175 4.17 -32.24 3.83
C HIS A 175 3.14 -33.01 4.67
N LEU A 176 2.03 -33.46 4.07
CA LEU A 176 0.94 -34.23 4.69
C LEU A 176 0.67 -35.52 3.93
#